data_AF-X1FIA2-F1
#
_entry.id   AF-X1FIA2-F1
#
_cell.length_a   1.000
_cell.length_b   1.000
_cell.length_c   1.000
_cell.angle_alpha   90.00
_cell.angle_beta   90.00
_cell.angle_gamma   90.00
#
_symmetry.space_group_name_H-M   'P 1'
#
loop_
_entity.id
_entity.type
_entity.pdbx_description
1 polymer ?
#
loop_
_entity_poly.entity_id
_entity_poly.type
_entity_poly.pdbx_seq_one_letter_code
_entity_poly.pdbx_strand_id
1 'polypeptide(L)'
;IGYTKYGINSCKKIIVAAEVIVDKKVIMESPERTIISAHKVNAVVHEPWGGHPSYMQGFYYTDLEYRFNYTKETKTLEDWKIWLEKWVTGVDNRQEYLKVLGEEKIKKLKAKSIMQGAVDYGF
;
A
#
# COMPACT_ATOMS: atom_id res chain seq x y z
N ILE A 1 1.54 10.34 -8.00
CA ILE A 1 0.61 9.43 -8.73
C ILE A 1 0.85 9.35 -10.24
N GLY A 2 1.58 10.28 -10.89
CA GLY A 2 2.13 10.06 -12.24
C GLY A 2 1.18 9.41 -13.25
N TYR A 3 1.69 8.44 -14.01
CA TYR A 3 0.92 7.69 -15.01
C TYR A 3 -0.18 6.77 -14.43
N THR A 4 -0.19 6.51 -13.12
CA THR A 4 -1.15 5.62 -12.47
C THR A 4 -2.58 6.10 -12.66
N LYS A 5 -2.85 7.42 -12.66
CA LYS A 5 -4.20 7.96 -12.89
C LYS A 5 -4.78 7.52 -14.23
N TYR A 6 -3.99 7.56 -15.30
CA TYR A 6 -4.43 7.13 -16.63
C TYR A 6 -4.64 5.62 -16.67
N GLY A 7 -3.70 4.84 -16.12
CA GLY A 7 -3.81 3.39 -16.05
C GLY A 7 -5.08 2.93 -15.33
N ILE A 8 -5.36 3.49 -14.14
CA ILE A 8 -6.56 3.20 -13.38
C ILE A 8 -7.83 3.55 -14.19
N ASN A 9 -7.82 4.70 -14.87
CA ASN A 9 -9.00 5.14 -15.60
C ASN A 9 -9.31 4.29 -16.85
N SER A 10 -8.33 3.56 -17.37
CA SER A 10 -8.49 2.62 -18.49
C SER A 10 -8.99 1.24 -18.07
N CYS A 11 -9.04 0.93 -16.77
CA CYS A 11 -9.47 -0.38 -16.27
C CYS A 11 -10.98 -0.58 -16.40
N LYS A 12 -11.39 -1.80 -16.78
CA LYS A 12 -12.81 -2.24 -16.76
C LYS A 12 -13.31 -2.48 -15.34
N LYS A 13 -12.44 -2.94 -14.45
CA LYS A 13 -12.73 -3.19 -13.02
C LYS A 13 -11.62 -2.60 -12.17
N ILE A 14 -11.98 -1.92 -11.08
CA ILE A 14 -11.06 -1.28 -10.14
C ILE A 14 -11.33 -1.81 -8.74
N ILE A 15 -10.29 -2.34 -8.10
CA ILE A 15 -10.28 -2.73 -6.70
C ILE A 15 -9.26 -1.83 -5.99
N VAL A 16 -9.68 -1.20 -4.89
CA VAL A 16 -8.81 -0.29 -4.11
C VAL A 16 -8.44 -0.97 -2.81
N ALA A 17 -7.16 -1.30 -2.63
CA ALA A 17 -6.60 -1.65 -1.34
C ALA A 17 -6.21 -0.36 -0.60
N ALA A 18 -6.74 -0.15 0.60
CA ALA A 18 -6.58 1.08 1.35
C ALA A 18 -5.98 0.80 2.74
N GLU A 19 -5.06 1.67 3.16
CA GLU A 19 -4.51 1.66 4.53
C GLU A 19 -5.54 2.07 5.58
N VAL A 20 -6.47 2.96 5.21
CA VAL A 20 -7.49 3.50 6.11
C VAL A 20 -8.79 3.66 5.33
N ILE A 21 -9.88 3.23 5.96
CA ILE A 21 -11.24 3.55 5.52
C ILE A 21 -11.74 4.72 6.37
N VAL A 22 -12.24 5.76 5.69
CA VAL A 22 -12.75 6.97 6.33
C VAL A 22 -14.23 7.16 6.01
N ASP A 23 -14.92 7.96 6.83
CA ASP A 23 -16.28 8.39 6.51
C ASP A 23 -16.29 9.26 5.24
N LYS A 24 -17.41 9.24 4.52
CA LYS A 24 -17.63 10.07 3.34
C LYS A 24 -17.34 11.55 3.62
N LYS A 25 -17.69 12.07 4.80
CA LYS A 25 -17.46 13.48 5.18
C LYS A 25 -15.99 13.88 5.06
N VAL A 26 -15.06 13.01 5.46
CA VAL A 26 -13.61 13.27 5.35
C VAL A 26 -13.17 13.43 3.90
N ILE A 27 -13.70 12.61 2.99
CA ILE A 27 -13.41 12.74 1.55
C ILE A 27 -14.03 14.03 0.99
N MET A 28 -15.23 14.38 1.46
CA MET A 28 -15.96 15.57 1.02
C MET A 28 -15.37 16.88 1.55
N GLU A 29 -14.50 16.87 2.56
CA GLU A 29 -13.76 18.06 3.02
C GLU A 29 -12.71 18.51 1.99
N SER A 30 -12.24 17.61 1.13
CA SER A 30 -11.24 17.91 0.09
C SER A 30 -11.45 16.99 -1.13
N PRO A 31 -12.61 17.09 -1.81
CA PRO A 31 -12.98 16.18 -2.89
C PRO A 31 -12.01 16.24 -4.08
N GLU A 32 -11.32 17.37 -4.28
CA GLU A 32 -10.28 17.56 -5.29
C GLU A 32 -9.05 16.65 -5.10
N ARG A 33 -8.85 16.11 -3.88
CA ARG A 33 -7.81 15.09 -3.60
C ARG A 33 -8.24 13.68 -4.00
N THR A 34 -9.49 13.49 -4.41
CA THR A 34 -10.00 12.18 -4.87
C THR A 34 -9.46 11.85 -6.26
N ILE A 35 -8.66 10.79 -6.34
CA ILE A 35 -8.00 10.37 -7.60
C ILE A 35 -8.94 9.55 -8.50
N ILE A 36 -9.83 8.76 -7.89
CA ILE A 36 -10.74 7.82 -8.56
C ILE A 36 -12.14 8.04 -8.00
N SER A 37 -13.11 8.29 -8.88
CA SER A 37 -14.49 8.46 -8.48
C SER A 37 -15.13 7.13 -8.06
N ALA A 38 -16.02 7.18 -7.06
CA ALA A 38 -16.62 5.98 -6.46
C ALA A 38 -17.37 5.09 -7.47
N HIS A 39 -18.02 5.68 -8.47
CA HIS A 39 -18.77 4.93 -9.50
C HIS A 39 -17.88 4.06 -10.40
N LYS A 40 -16.56 4.29 -10.44
CA LYS A 40 -15.62 3.43 -11.17
C LYS A 40 -15.06 2.30 -10.31
N VAL A 41 -15.22 2.37 -8.99
CA VAL A 41 -14.65 1.40 -8.04
C VAL A 41 -15.63 0.25 -7.84
N ASN A 42 -15.16 -0.98 -8.01
CA ASN A 42 -15.96 -2.19 -7.81
C ASN A 42 -15.86 -2.73 -6.39
N ALA A 43 -14.72 -2.57 -5.74
CA ALA A 43 -14.50 -3.00 -4.37
C ALA A 43 -13.44 -2.14 -3.68
N VAL A 44 -13.62 -1.96 -2.38
CA VAL A 44 -12.62 -1.35 -1.48
C VAL A 44 -12.26 -2.40 -0.43
N VAL A 45 -10.98 -2.67 -0.28
CA VAL A 45 -10.44 -3.63 0.69
C VAL A 45 -9.60 -2.86 1.68
N HIS A 46 -9.93 -3.01 2.97
CA HIS A 46 -9.10 -2.47 4.04
C HIS A 46 -7.92 -3.42 4.27
N GLU A 47 -6.75 -3.04 3.77
CA GLU A 47 -5.56 -3.88 3.76
C GLU A 47 -4.33 -3.06 4.20
N PRO A 48 -4.19 -2.75 5.50
CA PRO A 48 -3.03 -2.03 6.01
C PRO A 48 -1.73 -2.75 5.67
N TRP A 49 -0.68 -1.98 5.37
CA TRP A 49 0.59 -2.49 4.82
C TRP A 49 0.50 -3.14 3.44
N GLY A 50 -0.61 -2.98 2.74
CA GLY A 50 -0.88 -3.58 1.43
C GLY A 50 0.17 -3.24 0.36
N GLY A 51 0.78 -2.05 0.45
CA GLY A 51 1.77 -1.53 -0.48
C GLY A 51 3.22 -1.95 -0.22
N HIS A 52 3.52 -2.62 0.91
CA HIS A 52 4.86 -3.16 1.16
C HIS A 52 5.29 -4.13 0.01
N PRO A 53 6.54 -4.06 -0.48
CA PRO A 53 7.72 -3.37 0.06
C PRO A 53 7.91 -1.93 -0.41
N SER A 54 6.95 -1.36 -1.15
CA SER A 54 6.98 0.04 -1.56
C SER A 54 6.54 0.96 -0.42
N TYR A 55 6.87 2.25 -0.52
CA TYR A 55 6.36 3.24 0.41
C TYR A 55 4.86 3.47 0.21
N MET A 56 4.18 3.88 1.28
CA MET A 56 2.83 4.43 1.25
C MET A 56 2.83 5.75 2.02
N GLN A 57 2.53 6.85 1.32
CA GLN A 57 2.66 8.20 1.85
C GLN A 57 1.84 8.37 3.14
N GLY A 58 2.49 8.82 4.21
CA GLY A 58 1.86 9.02 5.52
C GLY A 58 1.79 7.76 6.40
N PHE A 59 2.07 6.57 5.87
CA PHE A 59 1.95 5.30 6.58
C PHE A 59 3.29 4.61 6.84
N TYR A 60 4.09 4.38 5.81
CA TYR A 60 5.40 3.72 5.93
C TYR A 60 6.32 4.01 4.74
N TYR A 61 7.62 3.90 4.99
CA TYR A 61 8.67 4.05 3.99
C TYR A 61 8.93 2.74 3.23
N THR A 62 9.66 2.84 2.10
CA THR A 62 10.07 1.68 1.30
C THR A 62 10.98 0.76 2.11
N ASP A 63 10.71 -0.54 2.09
CA ASP A 63 11.61 -1.54 2.64
C ASP A 63 12.75 -1.84 1.65
N LEU A 64 13.80 -1.03 1.75
CA LEU A 64 14.99 -1.17 0.89
C LEU A 64 15.75 -2.47 1.14
N GLU A 65 15.73 -2.96 2.38
CA GLU A 65 16.40 -4.21 2.75
C GLU A 65 15.70 -5.40 2.13
N TYR A 66 14.36 -5.43 2.17
CA TYR A 66 13.57 -6.43 1.45
C TYR A 66 13.89 -6.44 -0.04
N ARG A 67 13.92 -5.26 -0.68
CA ARG A 67 14.25 -5.13 -2.11
C ARG A 67 15.65 -5.60 -2.44
N PHE A 68 16.63 -5.27 -1.60
CA PHE A 68 18.01 -5.71 -1.78
C PHE A 68 18.14 -7.23 -1.63
N ASN A 69 17.48 -7.79 -0.61
CA ASN A 69 17.52 -9.22 -0.33
C ASN A 69 16.77 -10.04 -1.38
N TYR A 70 15.68 -9.54 -1.97
CA TYR A 70 14.92 -10.26 -3.00
C TYR A 70 15.85 -10.80 -4.11
N THR A 71 16.65 -9.93 -4.73
CA THR A 71 17.59 -10.34 -5.79
C THR A 71 18.60 -11.40 -5.34
N LYS A 72 18.97 -11.41 -4.05
CA LYS A 72 19.88 -12.39 -3.47
C LYS A 72 19.17 -13.70 -3.15
N GLU A 73 17.97 -13.63 -2.61
CA GLU A 73 17.13 -14.74 -2.14
C GLU A 73 16.36 -15.44 -3.26
N THR A 74 16.39 -14.92 -4.49
CA THR A 74 15.71 -15.53 -5.64
C THR A 74 16.63 -15.78 -6.83
N LYS A 75 17.92 -16.05 -6.58
CA LYS A 75 18.92 -16.26 -7.66
C LYS A 75 18.72 -17.55 -8.41
N THR A 76 18.35 -18.62 -7.71
CA THR A 76 18.04 -19.93 -8.27
C THR A 76 16.55 -20.22 -8.13
N LEU A 77 16.06 -21.24 -8.84
CA LEU A 77 14.68 -21.66 -8.72
C LEU A 77 14.38 -22.20 -7.31
N GLU A 78 15.34 -22.89 -6.71
CA GLU A 78 15.28 -23.43 -5.36
C GLU A 78 15.17 -22.30 -4.33
N ASP A 79 16.05 -21.29 -4.43
CA ASP A 79 16.01 -20.12 -3.54
C ASP A 79 14.68 -19.37 -3.69
N TRP A 80 14.23 -19.17 -4.94
CA TRP A 80 12.96 -18.51 -5.21
C TRP A 80 11.75 -19.26 -4.63
N LYS A 81 11.75 -20.61 -4.65
CA LYS A 81 10.68 -21.41 -4.02
C LYS A 81 10.65 -21.21 -2.50
N ILE A 82 11.83 -21.14 -1.86
CA ILE A 82 11.93 -20.86 -0.42
C ILE A 82 11.40 -19.45 -0.11
N TRP A 83 11.77 -18.47 -0.94
CA TRP A 83 11.25 -17.11 -0.83
C TRP A 83 9.73 -17.06 -1.01
N LEU A 84 9.19 -17.77 -2.02
CA LEU A 84 7.76 -17.84 -2.32
C LEU A 84 6.99 -18.44 -1.15
N GLU A 85 7.49 -19.53 -0.58
CA GLU A 85 6.87 -20.16 0.58
C GLU A 85 6.87 -19.23 1.78
N LYS A 86 8.00 -18.58 2.08
CA LYS A 86 8.10 -17.66 3.21
C LYS A 86 7.14 -16.46 3.11
N TRP A 87 7.01 -15.86 1.93
CA TRP A 87 6.37 -14.55 1.78
C TRP A 87 4.99 -14.58 1.12
N VAL A 88 4.62 -15.66 0.43
CA VAL A 88 3.42 -15.71 -0.41
C VAL A 88 2.55 -16.92 -0.12
N THR A 89 3.07 -18.15 -0.28
CA THR A 89 2.24 -19.36 -0.19
C THR A 89 2.12 -19.92 1.24
N GLY A 90 3.09 -19.63 2.10
CA GLY A 90 3.07 -20.03 3.51
C GLY A 90 2.44 -19.00 4.45
N VAL A 91 1.73 -17.99 3.91
CA VAL A 91 0.95 -17.02 4.68
C VAL A 91 -0.48 -16.97 4.16
N ASP A 92 -1.46 -17.07 5.05
CA ASP A 92 -2.88 -17.11 4.66
C ASP A 92 -3.44 -15.72 4.37
N ASN A 93 -2.83 -14.69 4.95
CA ASN A 93 -3.30 -13.31 4.84
C ASN A 93 -2.21 -12.31 5.23
N ARG A 94 -2.53 -11.01 5.12
CA ARG A 94 -1.59 -9.93 5.44
C ARG A 94 -1.17 -9.90 6.91
N GLN A 95 -2.02 -10.31 7.84
CA GLN A 95 -1.63 -10.32 9.26
C GLN A 95 -0.51 -11.33 9.50
N GLU A 96 -0.56 -12.49 8.84
CA GLU A 96 0.52 -13.48 8.88
C GLU A 96 1.77 -13.01 8.17
N TYR A 97 1.62 -12.38 7.00
CA TYR A 97 2.71 -11.68 6.32
C TYR A 97 3.44 -10.70 7.26
N LEU A 98 2.70 -9.92 8.05
CA LEU A 98 3.29 -8.96 8.98
C LEU A 98 4.02 -9.63 10.15
N LYS A 99 3.60 -10.83 10.58
CA LYS A 99 4.37 -11.64 11.54
C LYS A 99 5.72 -12.07 10.94
N VAL A 100 5.74 -12.48 9.67
CA VAL A 100 6.98 -12.83 8.95
C VAL A 100 7.89 -11.61 8.78
N LEU A 101 7.31 -10.43 8.50
CA LEU A 101 8.06 -9.17 8.38
C LEU A 101 8.71 -8.75 9.72
N GLY A 102 8.00 -8.99 10.82
CA GLY A 102 8.47 -8.75 12.18
C GLY A 102 8.21 -7.33 12.68
N GLU A 103 7.90 -7.23 13.98
CA GLU A 103 7.50 -5.98 14.64
C GLU A 103 8.58 -4.89 14.61
N GLU A 104 9.85 -5.27 14.78
CA GLU A 104 10.98 -4.33 14.74
C GLU A 104 11.10 -3.65 13.37
N LYS A 105 10.89 -4.41 12.29
CA LYS A 105 10.90 -3.87 10.92
C LYS A 105 9.72 -2.93 10.70
N ILE A 106 8.52 -3.37 11.09
CA ILE A 106 7.28 -2.58 11.00
C ILE A 106 7.46 -1.23 11.72
N LYS A 107 7.99 -1.25 12.94
CA LYS A 107 8.24 -0.05 13.75
C LYS A 107 9.25 0.89 13.09
N LYS A 108 10.32 0.35 12.50
CA LYS A 108 11.35 1.12 11.80
C LYS A 108 10.83 1.77 10.52
N LEU A 109 9.97 1.08 9.77
CA LEU A 109 9.41 1.57 8.50
C LEU A 109 8.27 2.56 8.68
N LYS A 110 7.54 2.48 9.80
CA LYS A 110 6.37 3.31 10.08
C LYS A 110 6.72 4.80 9.97
N ALA A 111 5.94 5.52 9.16
CA ALA A 111 6.13 6.94 8.97
C ALA A 111 5.78 7.71 10.26
N LYS A 112 6.49 8.82 10.49
CA LYS A 112 6.07 9.79 11.50
C LYS A 112 4.90 10.58 10.92
N SER A 113 3.85 10.79 11.72
CA SER A 113 2.73 11.64 11.32
C SER A 113 3.23 13.07 11.12
N ILE A 114 3.08 13.56 9.88
CA ILE A 114 3.25 14.97 9.53
C ILE A 114 1.97 15.36 8.80
N MET A 115 1.05 15.99 9.54
CA MET A 115 -0.20 16.48 8.97
C MET A 115 0.04 17.85 8.34
N GLN A 116 -0.27 17.98 7.06
CA GLN A 116 -0.24 19.26 6.37
C GLN A 116 -1.64 19.91 6.49
N GLY A 117 -1.68 21.16 6.98
CA GLY A 117 -2.90 21.87 7.37
C GLY A 117 -3.84 22.29 6.24
N ALA A 118 -4.90 23.00 6.61
CA ALA A 118 -5.99 23.41 5.73
C ALA A 118 -5.50 24.28 4.57
N VAL A 119 -6.14 24.11 3.41
CA VAL A 119 -5.96 24.93 2.21
C VAL A 119 -7.14 25.89 2.14
N ASP A 120 -6.87 27.20 2.18
CA ASP A 120 -7.87 28.23 1.93
C ASP A 120 -8.07 28.37 0.42
N TYR A 121 -9.25 28.00 -0.08
CA TYR A 121 -9.58 28.08 -1.50
C TYR A 121 -10.14 29.44 -1.92
N GLY A 122 -10.38 30.37 -0.99
CA GLY A 122 -10.56 31.79 -1.29
C GLY A 122 -11.71 32.19 -2.22
N PHE A 123 -12.78 31.38 -2.31
CA PHE A 123 -14.02 31.74 -3.02
C PHE A 123 -15.24 31.45 -2.17
#